data_AF-A0A955TP52-F1
#
_entry.id   AF-A0A955TP52-F1
#
_cell.length_a   1.000
_cell.length_b   1.000
_cell.length_c   1.000
_cell.angle_alpha   90.00
_cell.angle_beta   90.00
_cell.angle_gamma   90.00
#
_symmetry.space_group_name_H-M   'P 1'
#
loop_
_entity.id
_entity.type
_entity.pdbx_description
1 polymer ?
#
loop_
_entity_poly.entity_id
_entity_poly.type
_entity_poly.pdbx_seq_one_letter_code
_entity_poly.pdbx_strand_id
1 'polypeptide(L)' 'MKNIVILGSTGSIGASTLDVVSKFPEDFQVLGLAAGSKASILAEQIKNFRP' A
#
# COMPACT_ATOMS: atom_id res chain seq x y z
N MET A 1 -3.80 -14.14 7.52
CA MET A 1 -4.26 -12.84 6.97
C MET A 1 -4.31 -11.77 8.06
N LYS A 2 -3.41 -10.79 7.97
CA LYS A 2 -3.33 -9.60 8.83
C LYS A 2 -3.75 -8.39 8.01
N ASN A 3 -4.58 -7.54 8.62
CA ASN A 3 -5.10 -6.34 7.98
C ASN A 3 -4.25 -5.13 8.35
N ILE A 4 -3.81 -4.38 7.35
CA ILE A 4 -2.92 -3.23 7.57
C ILE A 4 -3.39 -1.99 6.81
N VAL A 5 -3.07 -0.82 7.38
CA VAL A 5 -3.24 0.49 6.75
C VAL A 5 -1.88 1.14 6.64
N ILE A 6 -1.55 1.69 5.47
CA ILE A 6 -0.24 2.30 5.22
C ILE A 6 -0.39 3.81 5.07
N LEU A 7 0.09 4.55 6.08
CA LEU A 7 0.15 6.01 6.06
C LEU A 7 1.48 6.47 5.45
N GLY A 8 1.41 7.21 4.35
CA GLY A 8 2.60 7.59 3.57
C GLY A 8 3.03 6.51 2.57
N SER A 9 2.07 5.84 1.92
CA SER A 9 2.31 4.72 0.99
C SER A 9 3.18 5.08 -0.22
N THR A 10 3.26 6.37 -0.58
CA THR A 10 4.08 6.89 -1.69
C THR A 10 5.47 7.38 -1.25
N GLY A 11 5.80 7.23 0.04
CA GLY A 11 7.14 7.46 0.59
C GLY A 11 8.03 6.23 0.43
N SER A 12 9.31 6.36 0.79
CA SER A 12 10.28 5.26 0.68
C SER A 12 9.83 4.02 1.47
N ILE A 13 9.49 4.19 2.75
CA ILE A 13 9.03 3.08 3.61
C ILE A 13 7.71 2.50 3.09
N GLY A 14 6.73 3.34 2.77
CA GLY A 14 5.43 2.87 2.26
C GLY A 14 5.53 2.04 0.98
N ALA A 15 6.39 2.46 0.04
CA ALA A 15 6.65 1.71 -1.19
C ALA A 15 7.32 0.36 -0.90
N SER A 16 8.34 0.34 -0.03
CA SER A 16 8.98 -0.91 0.40
C SER A 16 8.03 -1.84 1.16
N THR A 17 7.13 -1.30 1.97
CA THR A 17 6.09 -2.09 2.65
C THR A 17 5.15 -2.74 1.64
N LEU A 18 4.71 -2.01 0.61
CA LEU A 18 3.87 -2.56 -0.46
C LEU A 18 4.59 -3.64 -1.28
N ASP A 19 5.91 -3.53 -1.48
CA ASP A 19 6.71 -4.59 -2.12
C ASP A 19 6.79 -5.86 -1.26
N VAL A 20 6.80 -5.74 0.07
CA VAL A 20 6.69 -6.91 0.95
C VAL A 20 5.28 -7.50 0.85
N VAL A 21 4.23 -6.68 0.94
CA VAL A 21 2.84 -7.16 0.88
C VAL A 21 2.54 -7.89 -0.43
N SER A 22 3.04 -7.39 -1.57
CA SER A 22 2.85 -8.04 -2.87
C SER A 22 3.50 -9.43 -2.97
N LYS A 23 4.53 -9.70 -2.17
CA LYS A 23 5.21 -11.00 -2.08
C LYS A 23 4.54 -11.98 -1.12
N PHE A 24 3.68 -11.50 -0.23
CA PHE A 24 3.00 -12.31 0.79
C PHE A 24 1.48 -12.04 0.82
N PRO A 25 0.76 -12.24 -0.30
CA PRO A 25 -0.67 -11.91 -0.40
C PRO A 25 -1.59 -12.76 0.50
N GLU A 26 -1.16 -13.97 0.88
CA GLU A 26 -1.92 -14.84 1.82
C GLU A 26 -1.79 -14.35 3.28
N ASP A 27 -0.71 -13.63 3.58
CA ASP A 27 -0.41 -13.17 4.93
C ASP A 27 -0.97 -11.77 5.20
N PHE A 28 -1.07 -10.91 4.19
CA PHE A 28 -1.43 -9.49 4.35
C PHE A 28 -2.53 -9.03 3.41
N GLN A 29 -3.45 -8.24 3.94
CA GLN A 29 -4.44 -7.48 3.17
C GLN A 29 -4.29 -5.99 3.50
N VAL A 30 -4.15 -5.16 2.48
CA VAL A 30 -4.18 -3.71 2.62
C VAL A 30 -5.64 -3.27 2.69
N LEU A 31 -6.03 -2.59 3.77
CA LEU A 31 -7.38 -2.02 3.93
C LEU A 31 -7.44 -0.50 3.71
N GLY A 32 -6.28 0.14 3.60
CA GLY A 32 -6.22 1.58 3.46
C GLY A 32 -4.84 2.06 3.08
N LEU A 33 -4.82 3.07 2.20
CA LEU A 33 -3.63 3.78 1.77
C LEU A 33 -3.83 5.28 1.95
N ALA A 34 -2.82 5.96 2.47
CA ALA A 34 -2.81 7.42 2.54
C ALA A 34 -1.49 7.98 2.00
N ALA A 35 -1.56 9.11 1.30
CA ALA A 35 -0.40 9.84 0.81
C ALA A 35 -0.65 11.36 0.92
N GLY A 36 0.44 12.12 1.03
CA GLY A 36 0.36 13.59 1.16
C GLY A 36 0.13 14.30 -0.18
N SER A 37 1.08 14.19 -1.12
CA SER A 37 1.09 15.00 -2.34
C SER A 37 1.14 14.20 -3.65
N LYS A 38 1.55 12.93 -3.62
CA LYS A 38 1.79 12.11 -4.82
C LYS A 38 0.53 11.36 -5.27
N ALA A 39 -0.52 12.11 -5.63
CA ALA A 39 -1.85 11.57 -5.93
C ALA A 39 -1.87 10.54 -7.06
N SER A 40 -1.10 10.74 -8.14
CA SER A 40 -1.03 9.78 -9.26
C SER A 40 -0.47 8.42 -8.83
N ILE A 41 0.57 8.41 -8.00
CA ILE A 41 1.15 7.17 -7.47
C ILE A 41 0.17 6.49 -6.52
N LEU A 42 -0.51 7.26 -5.66
CA LEU A 42 -1.54 6.72 -4.79
C LEU A 42 -2.68 6.06 -5.59
N ALA A 43 -3.10 6.67 -6.70
CA ALA A 43 -4.13 6.11 -7.58
C ALA A 43 -3.70 4.78 -8.22
N GLU A 44 -2.43 4.65 -8.63
CA GLU A 44 -1.88 3.37 -9.10
C GLU A 44 -1.86 2.32 -8.00
N GLN A 45 -1.45 2.68 -6.78
CA GLN A 45 -1.46 1.77 -5.64
C GLN A 45 -2.87 1.29 -5.31
N ILE A 46 -3.89 2.17 -5.35
CA ILE A 46 -5.29 1.80 -5.13
C ILE A 46 -5.77 0.79 -6.17
N LYS A 47 -5.41 0.97 -7.45
CA LYS A 47 -5.77 0.01 -8.52
C LYS A 47 -5.16 -1.38 -8.28
N ASN A 48 -3.92 -1.41 -7.82
CA ASN A 48 -3.16 -2.65 -7.64
C ASN A 48 -3.60 -3.42 -6.38
N PHE A 49 -3.77 -2.71 -5.25
CA PHE A 49 -4.02 -3.34 -3.95
C PHE A 49 -5.50 -3.38 -3.58
N ARG A 50 -6.37 -2.62 -4.25
CA ARG A 50 -7.81 -2.52 -4.00
C ARG A 50 -8.15 -2.44 -2.51
N PRO A 51 -7.53 -1.48 -1.78
CA PRO A 51 -7.77 -1.29 -0.35
C PRO A 51 -9.21 -0.87 -0.06
#